data_AF-A0A1V4M8B6-F1
#
_entry.id   AF-A0A1V4M8B6-F1
#
_cell.length_a   1.000
_cell.length_b   1.000
_cell.length_c   1.000
_cell.angle_alpha   90.00
_cell.angle_beta   90.00
_cell.angle_gamma   90.00
#
_symmetry.space_group_name_H-M   'P 1'
#
loop_
_entity.id
_entity.type
_entity.pdbx_description
1 polymer ?
#
loop_
_entity_poly.entity_id
_entity_poly.type
_entity_poly.pdbx_seq_one_letter_code
_entity_poly.pdbx_strand_id
1 'polypeptide(L)'
;MDKKILSRSIRKASESSFGRSGKEWSCLSLDAAKHIAADFGCSIRLVEITALEEKIIPSRYSRSIGTIGIAGQLRLLKSAVGIVGAGGLGGFVIELLARMGIGRLTVIDDDSFSESNLNRQLLSLENNLGDVKVNIAVKRIYEVNSAVEMKVYCCRGETGNLRDLLRGCDLVIDCLDNLPSRFALEFACSQLGLSLVHGAIAGFLGQVAVIRPDKPLLQFVYGRRDGNNAERGVETELGNPAFTPAMLASVQAAEAVKYLAGLDGVLPPNCLLIVDLQAGEIYRIEVGDSSH
;
A
#
# COMPACT_ATOMS: atom_id res chain seq x y z
N MET A 1 6.49 -1.70 29.99
CA MET A 1 5.46 -0.65 29.99
C MET A 1 4.13 -1.26 30.41
N ASP A 2 3.48 -0.73 31.45
CA ASP A 2 2.18 -1.25 31.90
C ASP A 2 1.05 -0.74 30.98
N LYS A 3 0.47 -1.67 30.22
CA LYS A 3 -0.63 -1.39 29.28
C LYS A 3 -1.83 -0.74 29.97
N LYS A 4 -2.12 -1.08 31.23
CA LYS A 4 -3.25 -0.50 31.98
C LYS A 4 -3.07 0.99 32.24
N ILE A 5 -1.84 1.41 32.53
CA ILE A 5 -1.51 2.82 32.78
C ILE A 5 -1.64 3.61 31.47
N LEU A 6 -1.13 3.06 30.36
CA LEU A 6 -1.27 3.68 29.04
C LEU A 6 -2.74 3.86 28.64
N SER A 7 -3.57 2.82 28.76
CA SER A 7 -5.01 2.89 28.49
C SER A 7 -5.70 3.98 29.33
N ARG A 8 -5.34 4.12 30.62
CA ARG A 8 -5.90 5.16 31.49
C ARG A 8 -5.54 6.57 31.01
N SER A 9 -4.28 6.80 30.62
CA SER A 9 -3.85 8.09 30.07
C SER A 9 -4.58 8.43 28.77
N ILE A 10 -4.75 7.45 27.88
CA ILE A 10 -5.49 7.63 26.62
C ILE A 10 -6.96 8.01 26.88
N ARG A 11 -7.66 7.28 27.77
CA ARG A 11 -9.06 7.60 28.13
C ARG A 11 -9.21 8.99 28.75
N LYS A 12 -8.23 9.43 29.55
CA LYS A 12 -8.25 10.77 30.16
C LYS A 12 -8.06 11.88 29.12
N ALA A 13 -7.28 11.61 28.07
CA ALA A 13 -6.98 12.56 27.00
C ALA A 13 -7.97 12.49 25.83
N SER A 14 -8.88 11.51 25.81
CA SER A 14 -9.87 11.38 24.73
C SER A 14 -11.00 12.38 24.89
N GLU A 15 -11.46 12.89 23.77
CA GLU A 15 -12.54 13.88 23.70
C GLU A 15 -13.74 13.29 22.93
N SER A 16 -14.95 13.70 23.29
CA SER A 16 -16.14 13.37 22.51
C SER A 16 -16.11 14.11 21.17
N SER A 17 -16.39 13.40 20.10
CA SER A 17 -16.52 13.92 18.74
C SER A 17 -17.78 13.38 18.09
N PHE A 18 -18.50 14.23 17.38
CA PHE A 18 -19.71 13.84 16.67
C PHE A 18 -19.40 13.51 15.21
N GLY A 19 -19.79 12.31 14.77
CA GLY A 19 -19.82 11.97 13.36
C GLY A 19 -20.90 12.77 12.63
N ARG A 20 -20.80 12.88 11.28
CA ARG A 20 -21.83 13.56 10.46
C ARG A 20 -23.23 12.92 10.58
N SER A 21 -23.30 11.65 10.99
CA SER A 21 -24.56 10.94 11.28
C SER A 21 -25.13 11.23 12.67
N GLY A 22 -24.53 12.12 13.46
CA GLY A 22 -24.89 12.38 14.85
C GLY A 22 -24.39 11.32 15.85
N LYS A 23 -23.76 10.24 15.36
CA LYS A 23 -23.18 9.21 16.22
C LYS A 23 -21.96 9.77 16.97
N GLU A 24 -22.00 9.70 18.29
CA GLU A 24 -20.90 10.11 19.16
C GLU A 24 -19.80 9.04 19.16
N TRP A 25 -18.56 9.52 19.07
CA TRP A 25 -17.36 8.71 19.17
C TRP A 25 -16.37 9.39 20.11
N SER A 26 -15.64 8.61 20.89
CA SER A 26 -14.46 9.11 21.59
C SER A 26 -13.28 9.15 20.61
N CYS A 27 -12.60 10.29 20.54
CA CYS A 27 -11.46 10.50 19.66
C CYS A 27 -10.19 10.87 20.44
N LEU A 28 -9.03 10.54 19.88
CA LEU A 28 -7.72 10.95 20.38
C LEU A 28 -7.05 11.88 19.36
N SER A 29 -6.76 13.11 19.75
CA SER A 29 -6.06 14.07 18.89
C SER A 29 -4.61 13.62 18.62
N LEU A 30 -4.03 14.11 17.53
CA LEU A 30 -2.64 13.81 17.20
C LEU A 30 -1.67 14.32 18.28
N ASP A 31 -1.92 15.51 18.81
CA ASP A 31 -1.05 16.11 19.82
C ASP A 31 -1.12 15.33 21.14
N ALA A 32 -2.32 14.89 21.55
CA ALA A 32 -2.48 13.99 22.69
C ALA A 32 -1.72 12.67 22.48
N ALA A 33 -1.84 12.06 21.29
CA ALA A 33 -1.13 10.83 20.98
C ALA A 33 0.40 11.02 21.03
N LYS A 34 0.93 12.13 20.52
CA LYS A 34 2.35 12.48 20.57
C LYS A 34 2.85 12.69 22.00
N HIS A 35 2.12 13.46 22.81
CA HIS A 35 2.50 13.70 24.21
C HIS A 35 2.50 12.39 25.01
N ILE A 36 1.46 11.56 24.88
CA ILE A 36 1.40 10.25 25.54
C ILE A 36 2.55 9.35 25.08
N ALA A 37 2.86 9.33 23.77
CA ALA A 37 3.98 8.55 23.26
C ALA A 37 5.31 8.96 23.89
N ALA A 38 5.55 10.26 24.01
CA ALA A 38 6.74 10.82 24.65
C ALA A 38 6.81 10.49 26.15
N ASP A 39 5.72 10.71 26.90
CA ASP A 39 5.65 10.47 28.34
C ASP A 39 5.92 8.99 28.70
N PHE A 40 5.48 8.07 27.85
CA PHE A 40 5.64 6.63 28.06
C PHE A 40 6.88 6.04 27.36
N GLY A 41 7.63 6.84 26.60
CA GLY A 41 8.80 6.38 25.83
C GLY A 41 8.45 5.30 24.81
N CYS A 42 7.32 5.44 24.10
CA CYS A 42 6.83 4.45 23.13
C CYS A 42 6.49 5.09 21.77
N SER A 43 6.19 4.27 20.76
CA SER A 43 5.81 4.79 19.44
C SER A 43 4.37 5.31 19.44
N ILE A 44 4.10 6.34 18.63
CA ILE A 44 2.73 6.86 18.41
C ILE A 44 1.82 5.74 17.91
N ARG A 45 2.35 4.83 17.10
CA ARG A 45 1.66 3.63 16.64
C ARG A 45 1.10 2.80 17.79
N LEU A 46 1.89 2.57 18.84
CA LEU A 46 1.44 1.80 20.01
C LEU A 46 0.34 2.52 20.78
N VAL A 47 0.42 3.86 20.88
CA VAL A 47 -0.64 4.68 21.47
C VAL A 47 -1.92 4.57 20.65
N GLU A 48 -1.86 4.72 19.32
CA GLU A 48 -3.02 4.62 18.43
C GLU A 48 -3.62 3.20 18.41
N ILE A 49 -2.81 2.14 18.46
CA ILE A 49 -3.28 0.75 18.63
C ILE A 49 -4.04 0.62 19.96
N THR A 50 -3.46 1.11 21.05
CA THR A 50 -4.08 1.02 22.37
C THR A 50 -5.38 1.83 22.42
N ALA A 51 -5.43 3.00 21.79
CA ALA A 51 -6.64 3.79 21.67
C ALA A 51 -7.76 3.03 20.98
N LEU A 52 -7.47 2.40 19.82
CA LEU A 52 -8.47 1.60 19.09
C LEU A 52 -8.96 0.38 19.88
N GLU A 53 -8.09 -0.27 20.66
CA GLU A 53 -8.47 -1.35 21.58
C GLU A 53 -9.41 -0.86 22.70
N GLU A 54 -9.26 0.40 23.11
CA GLU A 54 -10.13 1.11 24.05
C GLU A 54 -11.38 1.74 23.38
N LYS A 55 -11.61 1.46 22.10
CA LYS A 55 -12.69 2.04 21.27
C LYS A 55 -12.62 3.57 21.13
N ILE A 56 -11.42 4.12 21.27
CA ILE A 56 -11.10 5.54 21.04
C ILE A 56 -10.43 5.66 19.67
N ILE A 57 -10.97 6.50 18.80
CA ILE A 57 -10.52 6.62 17.42
C ILE A 57 -9.45 7.71 17.32
N PRO A 58 -8.23 7.43 16.84
CA PRO A 58 -7.31 8.50 16.46
C PRO A 58 -7.96 9.42 15.43
N SER A 59 -8.02 10.73 15.70
CA SER A 59 -8.86 11.68 14.95
C SER A 59 -8.59 11.66 13.44
N ARG A 60 -7.34 11.37 13.03
CA ARG A 60 -6.93 11.22 11.62
C ARG A 60 -7.71 10.14 10.85
N TYR A 61 -8.17 9.08 11.52
CA TYR A 61 -8.89 7.97 10.88
C TYR A 61 -10.42 8.08 11.00
N SER A 62 -10.92 9.12 11.67
CA SER A 62 -12.35 9.32 11.93
C SER A 62 -13.20 9.34 10.66
N ARG A 63 -12.64 9.80 9.53
CA ARG A 63 -13.33 9.90 8.23
C ARG A 63 -13.49 8.57 7.51
N SER A 64 -12.72 7.54 7.87
CA SER A 64 -12.78 6.21 7.27
C SER A 64 -13.49 5.18 8.16
N ILE A 65 -13.71 5.50 9.43
CA ILE A 65 -14.23 4.55 10.42
C ILE A 65 -15.63 4.03 10.11
N GLY A 66 -16.46 4.82 9.41
CA GLY A 66 -17.78 4.40 8.96
C GLY A 66 -17.73 3.28 7.92
N THR A 67 -16.63 3.18 7.17
CA THR A 67 -16.45 2.19 6.11
C THR A 67 -15.75 0.93 6.62
N ILE A 68 -14.67 1.08 7.40
CA ILE A 68 -13.82 -0.06 7.80
C ILE A 68 -14.02 -0.49 9.26
N GLY A 69 -14.69 0.34 10.07
CA GLY A 69 -14.88 0.09 11.51
C GLY A 69 -13.59 0.18 12.34
N ILE A 70 -13.75 0.23 13.67
CA ILE A 70 -12.62 0.24 14.62
C ILE A 70 -11.78 -1.03 14.50
N ALA A 71 -12.42 -2.18 14.32
CA ALA A 71 -11.72 -3.46 14.14
C ALA A 71 -10.88 -3.48 12.86
N GLY A 72 -11.40 -2.96 11.74
CA GLY A 72 -10.65 -2.84 10.49
C GLY A 72 -9.47 -1.89 10.64
N GLN A 73 -9.67 -0.70 11.20
CA GLN A 73 -8.58 0.26 11.42
C GLN A 73 -7.49 -0.31 12.35
N LEU A 74 -7.87 -1.07 13.39
CA LEU A 74 -6.93 -1.75 14.29
C LEU A 74 -6.11 -2.81 13.55
N ARG A 75 -6.73 -3.57 12.65
CA ARG A 75 -6.02 -4.54 11.79
C ARG A 75 -5.02 -3.84 10.90
N LEU A 76 -5.43 -2.79 10.18
CA LEU A 76 -4.54 -1.98 9.32
C LEU A 76 -3.30 -1.50 10.10
N LEU A 77 -3.50 -0.94 11.29
CA LEU A 77 -2.41 -0.41 12.12
C LEU A 77 -1.48 -1.49 12.68
N LYS A 78 -1.94 -2.75 12.74
CA LYS A 78 -1.13 -3.91 13.11
C LYS A 78 -0.40 -4.55 11.92
N SER A 79 -0.90 -4.32 10.70
CA SER A 79 -0.38 -4.92 9.47
C SER A 79 0.95 -4.34 8.99
N ALA A 80 1.66 -5.15 8.22
CA ALA A 80 2.86 -4.81 7.47
C ALA A 80 2.68 -5.08 5.98
N VAL A 81 3.02 -4.11 5.13
CA VAL A 81 2.90 -4.23 3.68
C VAL A 81 4.25 -4.05 3.01
N GLY A 82 4.63 -4.98 2.14
CA GLY A 82 5.77 -4.85 1.23
C GLY A 82 5.35 -4.14 -0.05
N ILE A 83 6.10 -3.14 -0.49
CA ILE A 83 5.85 -2.39 -1.73
C ILE A 83 7.14 -2.44 -2.54
N VAL A 84 7.08 -3.00 -3.75
CA VAL A 84 8.23 -3.12 -4.63
C VAL A 84 8.05 -2.16 -5.80
N GLY A 85 8.90 -1.15 -5.88
CA GLY A 85 8.76 0.02 -6.73
C GLY A 85 8.16 1.22 -5.98
N ALA A 86 8.85 2.36 -6.04
CA ALA A 86 8.46 3.66 -5.48
C ALA A 86 8.26 4.71 -6.59
N GLY A 87 8.05 4.26 -7.84
CA GLY A 87 7.80 5.10 -9.00
C GLY A 87 6.36 5.64 -9.09
N GLY A 88 5.81 5.70 -10.30
CA GLY A 88 4.48 6.28 -10.56
C GLY A 88 3.37 5.65 -9.73
N LEU A 89 3.22 4.32 -9.78
CA LEU A 89 2.24 3.60 -8.94
C LEU A 89 2.64 3.63 -7.46
N GLY A 90 3.90 3.26 -7.18
CA GLY A 90 4.42 3.07 -5.83
C GLY A 90 4.29 4.30 -4.95
N GLY A 91 4.64 5.49 -5.45
CA GLY A 91 4.54 6.74 -4.70
C GLY A 91 3.11 7.03 -4.21
N PHE A 92 2.11 6.81 -5.05
CA PHE A 92 0.70 6.97 -4.67
C PHE A 92 0.25 5.85 -3.71
N VAL A 93 0.63 4.59 -3.94
CA VAL A 93 0.30 3.47 -3.04
C VAL A 93 0.84 3.72 -1.63
N ILE A 94 2.11 4.12 -1.51
CA ILE A 94 2.76 4.45 -0.23
C ILE A 94 1.97 5.52 0.52
N GLU A 95 1.65 6.64 -0.16
CA GLU A 95 0.89 7.75 0.41
C GLU A 95 -0.51 7.31 0.88
N LEU A 96 -1.24 6.57 0.04
CA LEU A 96 -2.61 6.13 0.34
C LEU A 96 -2.66 5.14 1.51
N LEU A 97 -1.75 4.16 1.53
CA LEU A 97 -1.68 3.18 2.62
C LEU A 97 -1.27 3.83 3.95
N ALA A 98 -0.32 4.78 3.91
CA ALA A 98 0.05 5.53 5.10
C ALA A 98 -1.11 6.37 5.65
N ARG A 99 -1.90 7.01 4.77
CA ARG A 99 -3.10 7.76 5.16
C ARG A 99 -4.20 6.87 5.74
N MET A 100 -4.31 5.63 5.25
CA MET A 100 -5.21 4.61 5.81
C MET A 100 -4.69 3.97 7.10
N GLY A 101 -3.48 4.34 7.55
CA GLY A 101 -2.91 3.87 8.81
C GLY A 101 -2.43 2.43 8.76
N ILE A 102 -1.89 1.97 7.62
CA ILE A 102 -1.11 0.73 7.59
C ILE A 102 0.10 0.88 8.52
N GLY A 103 0.23 0.00 9.50
CA GLY A 103 1.19 0.16 10.59
C GLY A 103 2.65 0.18 10.15
N ARG A 104 3.01 -0.72 9.23
CA ARG A 104 4.39 -0.86 8.74
C ARG A 104 4.42 -0.93 7.22
N LEU A 105 5.31 -0.15 6.60
CA LEU A 105 5.57 -0.21 5.17
C LEU A 105 7.03 -0.60 4.92
N THR A 106 7.23 -1.67 4.16
CA THR A 106 8.55 -2.05 3.64
C THR A 106 8.64 -1.65 2.19
N VAL A 107 9.47 -0.68 1.82
CA VAL A 107 9.57 -0.17 0.45
C VAL A 107 10.92 -0.53 -0.16
N ILE A 108 10.90 -1.10 -1.36
CA ILE A 108 12.09 -1.55 -2.10
C ILE A 108 12.11 -0.84 -3.45
N ASP A 109 13.12 -0.01 -3.69
CA ASP A 109 13.36 0.67 -4.98
C ASP A 109 14.82 1.12 -5.01
N ASP A 110 15.51 0.97 -6.14
CA ASP A 110 16.92 1.31 -6.32
C ASP A 110 17.17 2.64 -7.02
N ASP A 111 16.12 3.38 -7.37
CA ASP A 111 16.22 4.52 -8.26
C ASP A 111 16.24 5.86 -7.51
N SER A 112 16.70 6.88 -8.23
CA SER A 112 16.63 8.29 -7.81
C SER A 112 15.63 9.04 -8.69
N PHE A 113 15.15 10.20 -8.24
CA PHE A 113 14.29 11.04 -9.08
C PHE A 113 15.05 11.66 -10.25
N SER A 114 14.45 11.60 -11.43
CA SER A 114 14.91 12.30 -12.64
C SER A 114 13.82 13.24 -13.17
N GLU A 115 14.19 14.16 -14.07
CA GLU A 115 13.22 15.09 -14.69
C GLU A 115 12.03 14.37 -15.34
N SER A 116 12.27 13.20 -15.96
CA SER A 116 11.21 12.41 -16.59
C SER A 116 10.22 11.78 -15.60
N ASN A 117 10.47 11.92 -14.29
CA ASN A 117 9.58 11.45 -13.23
C ASN A 117 8.58 12.52 -12.79
N LEU A 118 8.90 13.81 -12.98
CA LEU A 118 8.08 14.96 -12.57
C LEU A 118 6.67 14.93 -13.15
N ASN A 119 6.49 14.28 -14.31
CA ASN A 119 5.21 14.25 -14.99
C ASN A 119 4.16 13.37 -14.27
N ARG A 120 4.56 12.38 -13.46
CA ARG A 120 3.63 11.34 -12.98
C ARG A 120 3.93 10.74 -11.61
N GLN A 121 5.13 10.95 -11.06
CA GLN A 121 5.50 10.37 -9.77
C GLN A 121 5.23 11.37 -8.65
N LEU A 122 4.27 11.07 -7.78
CA LEU A 122 3.79 11.95 -6.70
C LEU A 122 4.93 12.58 -5.86
N LEU A 123 5.99 11.81 -5.64
CA LEU A 123 7.10 12.18 -4.75
C LEU A 123 8.25 12.90 -5.48
N SER A 124 8.20 13.00 -6.81
CA SER A 124 9.18 13.71 -7.61
C SER A 124 8.84 15.19 -7.63
N LEU A 125 9.77 16.03 -7.18
CA LEU A 125 9.65 17.48 -7.12
C LEU A 125 10.89 18.10 -7.80
N GLU A 126 10.75 19.31 -8.35
CA GLU A 126 11.89 19.99 -9.01
C GLU A 126 13.11 20.14 -8.09
N ASN A 127 12.88 20.28 -6.78
CA ASN A 127 13.92 20.48 -5.79
C ASN A 127 14.56 19.19 -5.23
N ASN A 128 14.08 18.00 -5.62
CA ASN A 128 14.59 16.72 -5.13
C ASN A 128 15.10 15.79 -6.25
N LEU A 129 15.35 16.34 -7.44
CA LEU A 129 16.00 15.61 -8.52
C LEU A 129 17.39 15.11 -8.08
N GLY A 130 17.68 13.85 -8.36
CA GLY A 130 18.87 13.14 -7.91
C GLY A 130 18.73 12.45 -6.56
N ASP A 131 17.76 12.83 -5.73
CA ASP A 131 17.53 12.16 -4.44
C ASP A 131 16.95 10.76 -4.62
N VAL A 132 17.40 9.85 -3.76
CA VAL A 132 16.93 8.45 -3.72
C VAL A 132 15.45 8.38 -3.35
N LYS A 133 14.65 7.70 -4.17
CA LYS A 133 13.19 7.68 -4.07
C LYS A 133 12.69 7.22 -2.70
N VAL A 134 13.22 6.10 -2.22
CA VAL A 134 12.78 5.54 -0.93
C VAL A 134 13.08 6.45 0.25
N ASN A 135 14.16 7.24 0.20
CA ASN A 135 14.49 8.18 1.28
C ASN A 135 13.52 9.37 1.31
N ILE A 136 13.10 9.86 0.14
CA ILE A 136 12.06 10.89 0.05
C ILE A 136 10.71 10.34 0.51
N ALA A 137 10.37 9.11 0.15
CA ALA A 137 9.15 8.46 0.63
C ALA A 137 9.09 8.41 2.16
N VAL A 138 10.21 8.06 2.82
CA VAL A 138 10.30 8.09 4.29
C VAL A 138 10.00 9.48 4.85
N LYS A 139 10.69 10.52 4.36
CA LYS A 139 10.47 11.91 4.81
C LYS A 139 9.00 12.30 4.67
N ARG A 140 8.43 12.02 3.48
CA ARG A 140 7.04 12.33 3.17
C ARG A 140 6.06 11.65 4.12
N ILE A 141 6.23 10.34 4.36
CA ILE A 141 5.28 9.61 5.22
C ILE A 141 5.38 10.04 6.67
N TYR A 142 6.55 10.43 7.17
CA TYR A 142 6.64 10.98 8.53
C TYR A 142 5.91 12.32 8.68
N GLU A 143 5.84 13.13 7.63
CA GLU A 143 5.02 14.36 7.60
C GLU A 143 3.51 14.06 7.56
N VAL A 144 3.11 12.99 6.85
CA VAL A 144 1.70 12.62 6.67
C VAL A 144 1.16 11.84 7.86
N ASN A 145 1.88 10.80 8.28
CA ASN A 145 1.47 9.91 9.35
C ASN A 145 2.66 9.33 10.13
N SER A 146 3.05 10.06 11.18
CA SER A 146 4.11 9.67 12.11
C SER A 146 3.84 8.39 12.91
N ALA A 147 2.65 7.78 12.81
CA ALA A 147 2.36 6.47 13.39
C ALA A 147 2.73 5.31 12.45
N VAL A 148 3.03 5.57 11.18
CA VAL A 148 3.46 4.57 10.21
C VAL A 148 4.96 4.37 10.33
N GLU A 149 5.37 3.13 10.51
CA GLU A 149 6.78 2.75 10.60
C GLU A 149 7.26 2.31 9.21
N MET A 150 8.24 3.03 8.66
CA MET A 150 8.81 2.67 7.35
C MET A 150 10.15 1.96 7.50
N LYS A 151 10.30 0.86 6.76
CA LYS A 151 11.57 0.20 6.47
C LYS A 151 11.84 0.34 4.99
N VAL A 152 13.02 0.81 4.60
CA VAL A 152 13.34 0.99 3.18
C VAL A 152 14.61 0.28 2.79
N TYR A 153 14.64 -0.19 1.54
CA TYR A 153 15.81 -0.80 0.93
C TYR A 153 16.08 -0.14 -0.41
N CYS A 154 17.21 0.54 -0.50
CA CYS A 154 17.72 1.12 -1.73
C CYS A 154 18.46 0.05 -2.55
N CYS A 155 17.71 -0.90 -3.11
CA CYS A 155 18.27 -1.99 -3.91
C CYS A 155 17.22 -2.57 -4.85
N ARG A 156 17.69 -3.20 -5.93
CA ARG A 156 16.80 -3.86 -6.88
C ARG A 156 16.16 -5.08 -6.24
N GLY A 157 14.85 -5.19 -6.36
CA GLY A 157 14.12 -6.40 -5.98
C GLY A 157 14.34 -7.52 -6.98
N GLU A 158 15.00 -8.58 -6.57
CA GLU A 158 15.36 -9.73 -7.41
C GLU A 158 15.04 -11.05 -6.71
N THR A 159 14.97 -12.15 -7.47
CA THR A 159 14.66 -13.48 -6.94
C THR A 159 15.55 -13.88 -5.75
N GLY A 160 16.82 -13.45 -5.76
CA GLY A 160 17.78 -13.77 -4.71
C GLY A 160 17.58 -13.04 -3.38
N ASN A 161 16.91 -11.89 -3.35
CA ASN A 161 16.80 -11.06 -2.14
C ASN A 161 15.35 -10.83 -1.67
N LEU A 162 14.35 -10.88 -2.56
CA LEU A 162 12.97 -10.50 -2.25
C LEU A 162 12.39 -11.27 -1.06
N ARG A 163 12.73 -12.56 -0.93
CA ARG A 163 12.26 -13.39 0.19
C ARG A 163 12.69 -12.85 1.56
N ASP A 164 13.93 -12.39 1.66
CA ASP A 164 14.47 -11.86 2.91
C ASP A 164 13.98 -10.43 3.16
N LEU A 165 13.91 -9.62 2.10
CA LEU A 165 13.44 -8.22 2.19
C LEU A 165 11.98 -8.13 2.62
N LEU A 166 11.13 -9.06 2.14
CA LEU A 166 9.68 -9.07 2.38
C LEU A 166 9.26 -9.89 3.62
N ARG A 167 10.21 -10.51 4.33
CA ARG A 167 9.92 -11.31 5.53
C ARG A 167 9.19 -10.47 6.59
N GLY A 168 8.07 -11.01 7.10
CA GLY A 168 7.26 -10.35 8.12
C GLY A 168 6.23 -9.35 7.59
N CYS A 169 6.07 -9.25 6.26
CA CYS A 169 4.91 -8.60 5.65
C CYS A 169 3.69 -9.53 5.70
N ASP A 170 2.50 -8.94 5.72
CA ASP A 170 1.22 -9.64 5.64
C ASP A 170 0.63 -9.63 4.21
N LEU A 171 1.07 -8.67 3.39
CA LEU A 171 0.65 -8.47 2.00
C LEU A 171 1.78 -7.78 1.22
N VAL A 172 1.87 -8.05 -0.08
CA VAL A 172 2.82 -7.39 -0.98
C VAL A 172 2.08 -6.66 -2.11
N ILE A 173 2.63 -5.54 -2.58
CA ILE A 173 2.11 -4.76 -3.70
C ILE A 173 3.20 -4.64 -4.77
N ASP A 174 2.85 -5.06 -5.97
CA ASP A 174 3.67 -4.91 -7.18
C ASP A 174 3.43 -3.53 -7.79
N CYS A 175 4.46 -2.69 -7.75
CA CYS A 175 4.51 -1.39 -8.40
C CYS A 175 5.70 -1.32 -9.39
N LEU A 176 6.15 -2.46 -9.89
CA LEU A 176 7.25 -2.59 -10.83
C LEU A 176 6.83 -2.21 -12.25
N ASP A 177 7.81 -1.95 -13.10
CA ASP A 177 7.63 -1.50 -14.47
C ASP A 177 8.12 -2.50 -15.53
N ASN A 178 8.68 -3.64 -15.12
CA ASN A 178 9.23 -4.64 -16.04
C ASN A 178 8.79 -6.06 -15.68
N LEU A 179 8.51 -6.87 -16.71
CA LEU A 179 7.99 -8.23 -16.55
C LEU A 179 8.92 -9.15 -15.74
N PRO A 180 10.25 -9.19 -15.95
CA PRO A 180 11.12 -10.10 -15.21
C PRO A 180 11.04 -9.90 -13.68
N SER A 181 11.05 -8.65 -13.21
CA SER A 181 10.92 -8.35 -11.79
C SER A 181 9.53 -8.71 -11.24
N ARG A 182 8.45 -8.53 -12.03
CA ARG A 182 7.09 -8.92 -11.61
C ARG A 182 6.98 -10.43 -11.38
N PHE A 183 7.52 -11.24 -12.31
CA PHE A 183 7.58 -12.70 -12.15
C PHE A 183 8.45 -13.12 -10.95
N ALA A 184 9.58 -12.45 -10.74
CA ALA A 184 10.42 -12.70 -9.57
C ALA A 184 9.67 -12.41 -8.25
N LEU A 185 8.87 -11.34 -8.23
CA LEU A 185 8.06 -10.94 -7.10
C LEU A 185 6.91 -11.91 -6.82
N GLU A 186 6.14 -12.30 -7.84
CA GLU A 186 5.08 -13.31 -7.72
C GLU A 186 5.65 -14.62 -7.17
N PHE A 187 6.78 -15.08 -7.71
CA PHE A 187 7.46 -16.28 -7.23
C PHE A 187 7.87 -16.16 -5.76
N ALA A 188 8.50 -15.04 -5.36
CA ALA A 188 8.89 -14.80 -3.97
C ALA A 188 7.67 -14.78 -3.02
N CYS A 189 6.56 -14.17 -3.44
CA CYS A 189 5.31 -14.14 -2.67
C CYS A 189 4.71 -15.54 -2.49
N SER A 190 4.69 -16.36 -3.56
CA SER A 190 4.27 -17.75 -3.49
C SER A 190 5.09 -18.56 -2.49
N GLN A 191 6.43 -18.42 -2.51
CA GLN A 191 7.34 -19.08 -1.57
C GLN A 191 7.15 -18.62 -0.10
N LEU A 192 6.73 -17.38 0.12
CA LEU A 192 6.47 -16.82 1.45
C LEU A 192 5.04 -17.06 1.95
N GLY A 193 4.13 -17.58 1.12
CA GLY A 193 2.71 -17.67 1.46
C GLY A 193 2.02 -16.31 1.51
N LEU A 194 2.53 -15.30 0.80
CA LEU A 194 1.98 -13.94 0.78
C LEU A 194 1.11 -13.69 -0.45
N SER A 195 -0.04 -13.04 -0.26
CA SER A 195 -0.82 -12.53 -1.38
C SER A 195 -0.14 -11.30 -1.99
N LEU A 196 -0.31 -11.10 -3.29
CA LEU A 196 0.28 -10.02 -4.07
C LEU A 196 -0.82 -9.19 -4.74
N VAL A 197 -0.86 -7.88 -4.49
CA VAL A 197 -1.70 -6.96 -5.25
C VAL A 197 -0.91 -6.45 -6.45
N HIS A 198 -1.22 -7.00 -7.61
CA HIS A 198 -0.59 -6.64 -8.89
C HIS A 198 -1.16 -5.35 -9.46
N GLY A 199 -0.30 -4.51 -10.04
CA GLY A 199 -0.71 -3.31 -10.78
C GLY A 199 0.21 -3.04 -11.97
N ALA A 200 -0.37 -2.76 -13.14
CA ALA A 200 0.37 -2.35 -14.33
C ALA A 200 -0.37 -1.25 -15.08
N ILE A 201 0.37 -0.40 -15.80
CA ILE A 201 -0.17 0.75 -16.55
C ILE A 201 0.54 0.89 -17.90
N ALA A 202 -0.21 1.34 -18.90
CA ALA A 202 0.31 1.77 -20.20
C ALA A 202 -0.68 2.76 -20.83
N GLY A 203 -0.25 4.01 -21.05
CA GLY A 203 -1.13 5.05 -21.59
C GLY A 203 -2.36 5.29 -20.70
N PHE A 204 -3.56 5.14 -21.27
CA PHE A 204 -4.84 5.29 -20.57
C PHE A 204 -5.35 3.98 -19.95
N LEU A 205 -4.63 2.88 -20.16
CA LEU A 205 -5.00 1.57 -19.66
C LEU A 205 -4.23 1.26 -18.39
N GLY A 206 -4.89 0.52 -17.50
CA GLY A 206 -4.22 -0.15 -16.41
C GLY A 206 -4.96 -1.40 -15.98
N GLN A 207 -4.26 -2.22 -15.21
CA GLN A 207 -4.81 -3.47 -14.71
C GLN A 207 -4.43 -3.71 -13.25
N VAL A 208 -5.33 -4.34 -12.50
CA VAL A 208 -5.11 -4.76 -11.11
C VAL A 208 -5.60 -6.18 -10.90
N ALA A 209 -4.85 -6.96 -10.13
CA ALA A 209 -5.28 -8.28 -9.67
C ALA A 209 -4.84 -8.52 -8.23
N VAL A 210 -5.54 -9.42 -7.53
CA VAL A 210 -5.12 -9.95 -6.24
C VAL A 210 -4.72 -11.41 -6.44
N ILE A 211 -3.40 -11.64 -6.46
CA ILE A 211 -2.80 -12.95 -6.74
C ILE A 211 -2.57 -13.67 -5.41
N ARG A 212 -3.05 -14.90 -5.32
CA ARG A 212 -2.87 -15.73 -4.11
C ARG A 212 -1.60 -16.57 -4.22
N PRO A 213 -0.95 -16.94 -3.10
CA PRO A 213 0.29 -17.72 -3.12
C PRO A 213 0.17 -19.06 -3.86
N ASP A 214 -1.01 -19.68 -3.77
CA ASP A 214 -1.39 -20.96 -4.37
C ASP A 214 -1.98 -20.84 -5.78
N LYS A 215 -2.22 -19.61 -6.26
CA LYS A 215 -2.84 -19.31 -7.56
C LYS A 215 -2.08 -18.20 -8.28
N PRO A 216 -0.87 -18.50 -8.80
CA PRO A 216 -0.12 -17.55 -9.63
C PRO A 216 -0.93 -17.22 -10.89
N LEU A 217 -0.85 -15.97 -11.33
CA LEU A 217 -1.68 -15.40 -12.37
C LEU A 217 -0.87 -14.80 -13.52
N LEU A 218 0.33 -14.27 -13.26
CA LEU A 218 1.05 -13.45 -14.25
C LEU A 218 1.36 -14.20 -15.55
N GLN A 219 1.60 -15.52 -15.47
CA GLN A 219 1.86 -16.35 -16.65
C GLN A 219 0.66 -16.44 -17.62
N PHE A 220 -0.56 -16.31 -17.10
CA PHE A 220 -1.78 -16.35 -17.91
C PHE A 220 -2.10 -14.98 -18.51
N VAL A 221 -1.63 -13.90 -17.87
CA VAL A 221 -1.79 -12.52 -18.35
C VAL A 221 -0.74 -12.16 -19.39
N TYR A 222 0.53 -12.53 -19.15
CA TYR A 222 1.68 -12.08 -19.94
C TYR A 222 2.35 -13.20 -20.75
N GLY A 223 1.84 -14.42 -20.69
CA GLY A 223 2.47 -15.59 -21.28
C GLY A 223 3.59 -16.18 -20.42
N ARG A 224 4.12 -17.33 -20.85
CA ARG A 224 5.23 -18.00 -20.17
C ARG A 224 6.53 -17.21 -20.35
N ARG A 225 7.41 -17.29 -19.35
CA ARG A 225 8.77 -16.75 -19.42
C ARG A 225 9.62 -17.63 -20.34
N ASP A 226 9.60 -17.36 -21.64
CA ASP A 226 10.32 -18.15 -22.66
C ASP A 226 11.52 -17.42 -23.28
N GLY A 227 12.02 -16.37 -22.61
CA GLY A 227 13.24 -15.66 -23.03
C GLY A 227 13.05 -14.73 -24.24
N ASN A 228 11.90 -14.76 -24.91
CA ASN A 228 11.54 -13.89 -26.03
C ASN A 228 10.58 -12.76 -25.66
N ASN A 229 10.11 -12.70 -24.41
CA ASN A 229 9.26 -11.60 -23.95
C ASN A 229 10.07 -10.30 -23.91
N ALA A 230 9.57 -9.25 -24.56
CA ALA A 230 10.18 -7.93 -24.55
C ALA A 230 10.47 -7.48 -23.11
N GLU A 231 11.67 -6.94 -22.85
CA GLU A 231 12.10 -6.49 -21.52
C GLU A 231 11.21 -5.36 -20.95
N ARG A 232 10.51 -4.64 -21.84
CA ARG A 232 9.53 -3.59 -21.55
C ARG A 232 8.31 -3.83 -22.42
N GLY A 233 7.12 -3.64 -21.86
CA GLY A 233 5.85 -3.79 -22.56
C GLY A 233 5.53 -2.60 -23.47
N VAL A 234 4.26 -2.53 -23.90
CA VAL A 234 3.70 -1.45 -24.75
C VAL A 234 3.81 -0.08 -24.08
N GLU A 235 4.11 0.00 -22.78
CA GLU A 235 4.33 1.27 -22.06
C GLU A 235 5.45 2.13 -22.66
N THR A 236 6.41 1.53 -23.37
CA THR A 236 7.53 2.24 -23.97
C THR A 236 7.12 3.14 -25.15
N GLU A 237 6.01 2.82 -25.83
CA GLU A 237 5.48 3.61 -26.94
C GLU A 237 4.36 4.55 -26.49
N LEU A 238 3.50 4.12 -25.57
CA LEU A 238 2.32 4.91 -25.14
C LEU A 238 2.63 5.94 -24.04
N GLY A 239 3.74 5.77 -23.32
CA GLY A 239 4.06 6.57 -22.15
C GLY A 239 3.05 6.38 -21.01
N ASN A 240 3.15 7.23 -19.98
CA ASN A 240 2.32 7.14 -18.78
C ASN A 240 1.82 8.54 -18.37
N PRO A 241 0.58 8.91 -18.76
CA PRO A 241 -0.09 10.12 -18.29
C PRO A 241 -0.20 10.16 -16.77
N ALA A 242 -0.18 11.36 -16.18
CA ALA A 242 -0.11 11.54 -14.72
C ALA A 242 -1.28 10.90 -13.95
N PHE A 243 -2.47 10.88 -14.54
CA PHE A 243 -3.69 10.40 -13.90
C PHE A 243 -3.77 8.86 -13.83
N THR A 244 -3.16 8.15 -14.78
CA THR A 244 -3.22 6.69 -14.87
C THR A 244 -2.61 6.02 -13.63
N PRO A 245 -1.34 6.30 -13.22
CA PRO A 245 -0.79 5.72 -12.00
C PRO A 245 -1.58 6.10 -10.76
N ALA A 246 -2.11 7.33 -10.67
CA ALA A 246 -2.90 7.75 -9.50
C ALA A 246 -4.20 6.94 -9.36
N MET A 247 -4.91 6.71 -10.47
CA MET A 247 -6.12 5.90 -10.48
C MET A 247 -5.80 4.44 -10.12
N LEU A 248 -4.81 3.84 -10.77
CA LEU A 248 -4.49 2.42 -10.54
C LEU A 248 -3.90 2.18 -9.15
N ALA A 249 -3.09 3.09 -8.63
CA ALA A 249 -2.64 3.05 -7.23
C ALA A 249 -3.80 3.12 -6.25
N SER A 250 -4.85 3.90 -6.55
CA SER A 250 -6.07 3.97 -5.74
C SER A 250 -6.80 2.63 -5.71
N VAL A 251 -6.88 1.94 -6.84
CA VAL A 251 -7.45 0.59 -6.93
C VAL A 251 -6.58 -0.42 -6.16
N GLN A 252 -5.25 -0.41 -6.33
CA GLN A 252 -4.34 -1.29 -5.57
C GLN A 252 -4.48 -1.08 -4.05
N ALA A 253 -4.50 0.18 -3.60
CA ALA A 253 -4.67 0.52 -2.20
C ALA A 253 -6.04 0.06 -1.66
N ALA A 254 -7.10 0.16 -2.46
CA ALA A 254 -8.43 -0.32 -2.07
C ALA A 254 -8.45 -1.85 -1.87
N GLU A 255 -7.82 -2.62 -2.76
CA GLU A 255 -7.70 -4.08 -2.60
C GLU A 255 -6.89 -4.45 -1.35
N ALA A 256 -5.76 -3.76 -1.13
CA ALA A 256 -4.94 -3.97 0.05
C ALA A 256 -5.69 -3.66 1.36
N VAL A 257 -6.42 -2.54 1.41
CA VAL A 257 -7.21 -2.15 2.58
C VAL A 257 -8.32 -3.17 2.84
N LYS A 258 -9.08 -3.58 1.81
CA LYS A 258 -10.12 -4.61 1.98
C LYS A 258 -9.53 -5.91 2.53
N TYR A 259 -8.44 -6.38 1.94
CA TYR A 259 -7.77 -7.60 2.35
C TYR A 259 -7.31 -7.54 3.82
N LEU A 260 -6.57 -6.49 4.18
CA LEU A 260 -5.95 -6.37 5.51
C LEU A 260 -6.97 -6.05 6.60
N ALA A 261 -7.99 -5.24 6.32
CA ALA A 261 -9.08 -4.96 7.25
C ALA A 261 -10.08 -6.13 7.37
N GLY A 262 -10.04 -7.10 6.44
CA GLY A 262 -10.95 -8.25 6.40
C GLY A 262 -12.36 -7.87 5.98
N LEU A 263 -12.45 -6.97 4.99
CA LEU A 263 -13.69 -6.59 4.35
C LEU A 263 -14.00 -7.53 3.20
N ASP A 264 -15.27 -7.63 2.86
CA ASP A 264 -15.72 -8.35 1.68
C ASP A 264 -15.33 -7.63 0.38
N GLY A 265 -15.48 -8.34 -0.74
CA GLY A 265 -15.36 -7.77 -2.07
C GLY A 265 -13.93 -7.51 -2.54
N VAL A 266 -12.92 -8.08 -1.88
CA VAL A 266 -11.57 -8.25 -2.48
C VAL A 266 -11.70 -8.94 -3.83
N LEU A 267 -10.93 -8.53 -4.83
CA LEU A 267 -10.93 -9.19 -6.13
C LEU A 267 -10.73 -10.71 -5.96
N PRO A 268 -11.56 -11.54 -6.62
CA PRO A 268 -11.41 -12.98 -6.53
C PRO A 268 -10.09 -13.42 -7.19
N PRO A 269 -9.58 -14.62 -6.84
CA PRO A 269 -8.49 -15.22 -7.60
C PRO A 269 -8.84 -15.35 -9.07
N ASN A 270 -7.83 -15.46 -9.93
CA ASN A 270 -8.03 -15.66 -11.36
C ASN A 270 -8.86 -14.53 -12.01
N CYS A 271 -8.77 -13.32 -11.45
CA CYS A 271 -9.50 -12.16 -11.93
C CYS A 271 -8.55 -11.00 -12.19
N LEU A 272 -8.66 -10.43 -13.39
CA LEU A 272 -7.97 -9.22 -13.80
C LEU A 272 -8.99 -8.10 -13.96
N LEU A 273 -8.84 -7.04 -13.16
CA LEU A 273 -9.58 -5.81 -13.36
C LEU A 273 -8.83 -4.96 -14.39
N ILE A 274 -9.49 -4.58 -15.48
CA ILE A 274 -8.97 -3.62 -16.47
C ILE A 274 -9.68 -2.30 -16.26
N VAL A 275 -8.91 -1.22 -16.19
CA VAL A 275 -9.39 0.16 -16.15
C VAL A 275 -8.99 0.84 -17.45
N ASP A 276 -9.98 1.19 -18.26
CA ASP A 276 -9.80 1.94 -19.50
C ASP A 276 -10.26 3.39 -19.28
N LEU A 277 -9.29 4.29 -19.09
CA LEU A 277 -9.57 5.71 -18.87
C LEU A 277 -9.86 6.47 -20.16
N GLN A 278 -9.57 5.88 -21.33
CA GLN A 278 -9.89 6.48 -22.61
C GLN A 278 -11.38 6.30 -22.92
N ALA A 279 -11.91 5.11 -22.67
CA ALA A 279 -13.34 4.80 -22.82
C ALA A 279 -14.16 5.17 -21.57
N GLY A 280 -13.52 5.29 -20.40
CA GLY A 280 -14.21 5.52 -19.12
C GLY A 280 -14.84 4.27 -18.54
N GLU A 281 -14.25 3.10 -18.79
CA GLU A 281 -14.83 1.79 -18.51
C GLU A 281 -13.95 0.97 -17.56
N ILE A 282 -14.59 0.09 -16.78
CA ILE A 282 -13.92 -0.84 -15.87
C ILE A 282 -14.47 -2.24 -16.09
N TYR A 283 -13.59 -3.16 -16.46
CA TYR A 283 -13.92 -4.53 -16.81
C TYR A 283 -13.31 -5.50 -15.80
N ARG A 284 -14.03 -6.60 -15.54
CA ARG A 284 -13.46 -7.76 -14.83
C ARG A 284 -13.35 -8.91 -15.82
N ILE A 285 -12.16 -9.44 -15.97
CA ILE A 285 -11.85 -10.56 -16.84
C ILE A 285 -11.42 -11.73 -15.97
N GLU A 286 -12.02 -12.90 -16.20
CA GLU A 286 -11.54 -14.14 -15.61
C GLU A 286 -10.33 -14.64 -16.41
N VAL A 287 -9.24 -14.94 -15.72
CA VAL A 287 -7.94 -15.28 -16.28
C VAL A 287 -7.43 -16.56 -15.65
N GLY A 288 -7.20 -17.58 -16.46
CA GLY A 288 -6.75 -18.91 -16.03
C GLY A 288 -7.28 -20.00 -16.94
N ASP A 289 -6.99 -21.25 -16.60
CA ASP A 289 -7.52 -22.39 -17.34
C ASP A 289 -9.05 -22.50 -17.17
N SER A 290 -9.76 -22.53 -18.29
CA SER A 290 -11.22 -22.77 -18.35
C SER A 290 -11.58 -24.25 -18.18
N SER A 291 -10.72 -25.02 -17.50
CA SER A 291 -10.92 -26.45 -17.24
C SER A 291 -11.40 -26.67 -15.81
N HIS A 292 -12.71 -26.89 -15.69
CA HIS A 292 -13.30 -27.72 -14.63
C HIS A 292 -12.74 -29.14 -14.66
#